data_AF-A0A853QTR5-F1
#
_entry.id   AF-A0A853QTR5-F1
#
_cell.length_a   1.000
_cell.length_b   1.000
_cell.length_c   1.000
_cell.angle_alpha   90.00
_cell.angle_beta   90.00
_cell.angle_gamma   90.00
#
_symmetry.space_group_name_H-M   'P 1'
#
loop_
_entity.id
_entity.type
_entity.pdbx_description
1 polymer ?
#
loop_
_entity_poly.entity_id
_entity_poly.type
_entity_poly.pdbx_seq_one_letter_code
_entity_poly.pdbx_strand_id
1 'polypeptide(L)'
;MNLIKVPMILSLSLLISGCFENNRDTDKLCADNPNLRCERLNINDGQCRVPRTDLIWHRFEVLKNPSDSNKIKEYGLVQAYRKCLELASQIQAIDQTELKQRRFSALVNTGKDLEQIEKELQSSSSAETLYFLWSQIGDKSAQRKFLQREGKPELDTAEMQYALATFYVQRDREKAIYLLHRTLELSPKGSINLDAIKSLASTNQILKQKEKAYIWAMVGKTFNVPVASETELKLLYGFDQEKFDALDDIAEKIVDAIKNGQFKPELIPLDFAN
;
A
#
# COMPACT_ATOMS: atom_id res chain seq x y z
N MET A 1 -3.18 -68.99 30.92
CA MET A 1 -2.03 -68.06 30.84
C MET A 1 -2.08 -67.42 29.46
N ASN A 2 -3.00 -66.49 29.20
CA ASN A 2 -2.83 -65.03 29.34
C ASN A 2 -1.54 -64.52 28.67
N LEU A 3 -1.71 -63.82 27.53
CA LEU A 3 -1.38 -62.40 27.32
C LEU A 3 -0.02 -62.30 26.57
N ILE A 4 0.20 -61.54 25.50
CA ILE A 4 -0.29 -60.23 25.07
C ILE A 4 -0.23 -60.15 23.52
N LYS A 5 -1.30 -59.64 22.89
CA LYS A 5 -1.27 -59.08 21.53
C LYS A 5 -0.63 -57.69 21.61
N VAL A 6 0.45 -57.43 20.88
CA VAL A 6 1.05 -56.09 20.78
C VAL A 6 0.34 -55.34 19.64
N PRO A 7 -0.44 -54.27 19.90
CA PRO A 7 -0.88 -53.39 18.84
C PRO A 7 0.22 -52.35 18.58
N MET A 8 0.69 -52.30 17.34
CA MET A 8 1.54 -51.23 16.83
C MET A 8 0.68 -49.97 16.70
N ILE A 9 0.65 -49.15 17.75
CA ILE A 9 0.02 -47.83 17.72
C ILE A 9 0.91 -46.93 16.87
N LEU A 10 0.47 -46.66 15.64
CA LEU A 10 1.04 -45.63 14.78
C LEU A 10 0.68 -44.27 15.38
N SER A 11 1.58 -43.70 16.17
CA SER A 11 1.48 -42.36 16.72
C SER A 11 1.55 -41.34 15.58
N LEU A 12 0.39 -40.92 15.08
CA LEU A 12 0.24 -39.77 14.20
C LEU A 12 0.53 -38.51 15.03
N SER A 13 1.80 -38.12 15.12
CA SER A 13 2.21 -36.81 15.61
C SER A 13 1.71 -35.76 14.61
N LEU A 14 0.47 -35.31 14.83
CA LEU A 14 -0.02 -34.03 14.32
C LEU A 14 0.98 -32.97 14.76
N LEU A 15 1.82 -32.53 13.82
CA LEU A 15 2.53 -31.27 13.93
C LEU A 15 1.46 -30.17 13.93
N ILE A 16 0.96 -29.87 15.13
CA ILE A 16 0.27 -28.61 15.38
C ILE A 16 1.36 -27.56 15.23
N SER A 17 1.56 -27.05 14.01
CA SER A 17 2.23 -25.79 13.79
C SER A 17 1.33 -24.72 14.41
N GLY A 18 1.48 -24.51 15.73
CA GLY A 18 1.00 -23.31 16.36
C GLY A 18 1.62 -22.11 15.64
N CYS A 19 0.84 -21.06 15.42
CA CYS A 19 1.34 -19.78 14.94
C CYS A 19 2.36 -19.23 15.94
N PHE A 20 3.61 -19.66 15.83
CA PHE A 20 4.77 -18.95 16.36
C PHE A 20 4.97 -17.71 15.49
N GLU A 21 4.03 -16.78 15.58
CA GLU A 21 4.24 -15.41 15.14
C GLU A 21 5.23 -14.75 16.10
N ASN A 22 6.01 -13.84 15.53
CA ASN A 22 7.17 -13.16 16.12
C ASN A 22 6.83 -12.52 17.48
N ASN A 23 6.87 -13.30 18.57
CA ASN A 23 6.77 -12.85 19.96
C ASN A 23 8.03 -12.09 20.35
N ARG A 24 8.31 -10.99 19.65
CA ARG A 24 9.15 -9.96 20.24
C ARG A 24 8.38 -9.40 21.42
N ASP A 25 9.00 -9.42 22.59
CA ASP A 25 8.38 -9.07 23.86
C ASP A 25 7.99 -7.58 23.86
N THR A 26 6.79 -7.29 23.35
CA THR A 26 6.27 -5.94 23.18
C THR A 26 5.94 -5.32 24.53
N ASP A 27 5.57 -6.14 25.51
CA ASP A 27 5.34 -5.70 26.89
C ASP A 27 6.64 -5.24 27.52
N LYS A 28 7.73 -6.00 27.36
CA LYS A 28 9.07 -5.57 27.77
C LYS A 28 9.53 -4.32 27.04
N LEU A 29 9.34 -4.25 25.72
CA LEU A 29 9.70 -3.04 24.95
C LEU A 29 9.00 -1.80 25.51
N CYS A 30 7.70 -1.90 25.81
CA CYS A 30 6.91 -0.82 26.39
C CYS A 30 7.36 -0.47 27.82
N ALA A 31 7.70 -1.46 28.64
CA ALA A 31 8.21 -1.24 29.99
C ALA A 31 9.58 -0.54 29.98
N ASP A 32 10.46 -0.95 29.07
CA ASP A 32 11.82 -0.43 28.93
C ASP A 32 11.85 0.95 28.24
N ASN A 33 10.78 1.35 27.52
CA ASN A 33 10.72 2.59 26.74
C ASN A 33 9.41 3.38 26.96
N PRO A 34 9.26 4.10 28.09
CA PRO A 34 8.06 4.89 28.38
C PRO A 34 7.71 5.95 27.32
N ASN A 35 8.70 6.43 26.56
CA ASN A 35 8.50 7.40 25.48
C ASN A 35 7.66 6.85 24.30
N LEU A 36 7.53 5.52 24.17
CA LEU A 36 6.62 4.89 23.19
C LEU A 36 5.14 5.14 23.50
N ARG A 37 4.86 5.55 24.75
CA ARG A 37 3.51 5.90 25.22
C ARG A 37 2.50 4.76 25.02
N CYS A 38 2.92 3.53 25.31
CA CYS A 38 2.12 2.32 25.13
C CYS A 38 0.84 2.31 25.98
N GLU A 39 0.81 3.02 27.10
CA GLU A 39 -0.37 3.21 27.94
C GLU A 39 -1.55 3.83 27.16
N ARG A 40 -1.28 4.54 26.06
CA ARG A 40 -2.29 5.16 25.19
C ARG A 40 -2.88 4.19 24.16
N LEU A 41 -2.33 2.97 24.03
CA LEU A 41 -2.59 2.04 22.92
C LEU A 41 -3.38 0.78 23.33
N ASN A 42 -4.00 0.73 24.50
CA ASN A 42 -4.86 -0.39 24.91
C ASN A 42 -4.17 -1.78 24.75
N ILE A 43 -2.96 -1.94 25.32
CA ILE A 43 -2.02 -3.05 25.10
C ILE A 43 -2.58 -4.47 25.36
N ASN A 44 -3.58 -4.60 26.22
CA ASN A 44 -4.12 -5.92 26.65
C ASN A 44 -5.39 -6.34 25.92
N ASP A 45 -5.76 -5.63 24.86
CA ASP A 45 -6.90 -6.00 24.04
C ASP A 45 -6.45 -6.91 22.89
N GLY A 46 -7.10 -8.07 22.74
CA GLY A 46 -6.86 -8.94 21.60
C GLY A 46 -7.28 -8.29 20.27
N GLN A 47 -8.25 -7.36 20.31
CA GLN A 47 -8.61 -6.58 19.14
C GLN A 47 -7.50 -5.60 18.77
N CYS A 48 -7.25 -5.47 17.47
CA CYS A 48 -6.24 -4.58 16.92
C CYS A 48 -4.81 -4.87 17.37
N ARG A 49 -4.52 -6.10 17.84
CA ARG A 49 -3.17 -6.51 18.27
C ARG A 49 -2.12 -6.26 17.19
N VAL A 50 -2.35 -6.71 15.96
CA VAL A 50 -1.39 -6.58 14.85
C VAL A 50 -1.04 -5.12 14.55
N PRO A 51 -2.00 -4.24 14.16
CA PRO A 51 -1.67 -2.85 13.85
C PRO A 51 -1.14 -2.07 15.07
N ARG A 52 -1.53 -2.46 16.30
CA ARG A 52 -0.95 -1.90 17.52
C ARG A 52 0.54 -2.25 17.66
N THR A 53 0.87 -3.53 17.52
CA THR A 53 2.25 -4.02 17.62
C THR A 53 3.12 -3.37 16.56
N ASP A 54 2.65 -3.30 15.31
CA ASP A 54 3.38 -2.64 14.22
C ASP A 54 3.68 -1.17 14.53
N LEU A 55 2.68 -0.44 15.06
CA LEU A 55 2.86 0.96 15.48
C LEU A 55 3.90 1.11 16.60
N ILE A 56 3.87 0.25 17.63
CA ILE A 56 4.81 0.31 18.76
C ILE A 56 6.24 0.08 18.29
N TRP A 57 6.44 -0.97 17.49
CA TRP A 57 7.76 -1.30 16.96
C TRP A 57 8.28 -0.22 16.01
N HIS A 58 7.40 0.35 15.19
CA HIS A 58 7.79 1.47 14.33
C HIS A 58 8.17 2.70 15.15
N ARG A 59 7.41 3.06 16.19
CA ARG A 59 7.78 4.16 17.11
C ARG A 59 9.15 3.96 17.74
N PHE A 60 9.52 2.72 18.07
CA PHE A 60 10.86 2.41 18.55
C PHE A 60 11.94 2.67 17.50
N GLU A 61 11.66 2.43 16.23
CA GLU A 61 12.56 2.83 15.14
C GLU A 61 12.62 4.35 14.93
N VAL A 62 11.48 5.06 15.08
CA VAL A 62 11.45 6.54 15.03
C VAL A 62 12.28 7.15 16.16
N LEU A 63 12.24 6.58 17.37
CA LEU A 63 13.06 7.03 18.50
C LEU A 63 14.56 6.93 18.20
N LYS A 64 14.98 5.92 17.45
CA LYS A 64 16.39 5.72 17.05
C LYS A 64 16.78 6.61 15.87
N ASN A 65 15.87 6.82 14.93
CA ASN A 65 16.12 7.52 13.68
C ASN A 65 14.92 8.42 13.29
N PRO A 66 14.84 9.64 13.85
CA PRO A 66 13.76 10.56 13.50
C PRO A 66 14.00 11.12 12.09
N SER A 67 13.16 10.71 11.13
CA SER A 67 13.16 11.22 9.75
C SER A 67 11.75 11.49 9.26
N ASP A 68 11.61 12.34 8.24
CA ASP A 68 10.32 12.62 7.61
C ASP A 68 9.65 11.33 7.11
N SER A 69 10.39 10.47 6.42
CA SER A 69 9.88 9.20 5.91
C SER A 69 9.38 8.29 7.05
N ASN A 70 10.12 8.24 8.17
CA ASN A 70 9.68 7.48 9.35
C ASN A 70 8.42 8.07 9.97
N LYS A 71 8.27 9.41 10.01
CA LYS A 71 7.05 10.06 10.51
C LYS A 71 5.85 9.82 9.59
N ILE A 72 6.05 9.89 8.27
CA ILE A 72 5.00 9.59 7.28
C ILE A 72 4.55 8.14 7.40
N LYS A 73 5.49 7.20 7.57
CA LYS A 73 5.18 5.80 7.85
C LYS A 73 4.44 5.63 9.17
N GLU A 74 4.82 6.35 10.23
CA GLU A 74 4.10 6.33 11.51
C GLU A 74 2.66 6.80 11.33
N TYR A 75 2.43 7.88 10.60
CA TYR A 75 1.08 8.38 10.30
C TYR A 75 0.21 7.29 9.66
N GLY A 76 0.75 6.54 8.68
CA GLY A 76 0.06 5.40 8.07
C GLY A 76 -0.29 4.28 9.07
N LEU A 77 0.62 3.95 9.97
CA LEU A 77 0.39 2.93 11.02
C LEU A 77 -0.62 3.38 12.06
N VAL A 78 -0.61 4.67 12.44
CA VAL A 78 -1.63 5.25 13.32
C VAL A 78 -3.00 5.20 12.64
N GLN A 79 -3.12 5.52 11.34
CA GLN A 79 -4.37 5.37 10.59
C GLN A 79 -4.87 3.92 10.55
N ALA A 80 -3.98 2.95 10.32
CA ALA A 80 -4.33 1.54 10.31
C ALA A 80 -4.86 1.07 11.68
N TYR A 81 -4.17 1.46 12.75
CA TYR A 81 -4.60 1.16 14.12
C TYR A 81 -5.93 1.85 14.46
N ARG A 82 -6.09 3.12 14.10
CA ARG A 82 -7.32 3.89 14.27
C ARG A 82 -8.50 3.21 13.58
N LYS A 83 -8.35 2.84 12.30
CA LYS A 83 -9.41 2.15 11.53
C LYS A 83 -9.84 0.85 12.22
N CYS A 84 -8.88 0.09 12.75
CA CYS A 84 -9.22 -1.09 13.53
C CYS A 84 -10.01 -0.76 14.80
N LEU A 85 -9.61 0.28 15.54
CA LEU A 85 -10.34 0.71 16.75
C LEU A 85 -11.76 1.19 16.43
N GLU A 86 -11.96 1.90 15.31
CA GLU A 86 -13.29 2.33 14.86
C GLU A 86 -14.22 1.13 14.65
N LEU A 87 -13.72 0.06 14.02
CA LEU A 87 -14.46 -1.20 13.86
C LEU A 87 -14.66 -1.94 15.18
N ALA A 88 -13.60 -2.05 16.00
CA ALA A 88 -13.65 -2.74 17.29
C ALA A 88 -14.56 -2.05 18.32
N SER A 89 -14.78 -0.74 18.17
CA SER A 89 -15.67 0.05 19.03
C SER A 89 -17.15 -0.25 18.79
N GLN A 90 -17.51 -0.79 17.62
CA GLN A 90 -18.88 -1.20 17.27
C GLN A 90 -19.29 -2.52 17.91
N ILE A 91 -18.35 -3.28 18.47
CA ILE A 91 -18.62 -4.57 19.13
C ILE A 91 -19.35 -4.30 20.45
N GLN A 92 -20.61 -4.75 20.53
CA GLN A 92 -21.40 -4.68 21.76
C GLN A 92 -20.88 -5.70 22.78
N ALA A 93 -20.00 -5.27 23.69
CA ALA A 93 -19.72 -6.06 24.89
C ALA A 93 -20.90 -5.92 25.86
N ILE A 94 -21.46 -7.05 26.29
CA ILE A 94 -22.64 -7.12 27.18
C ILE A 94 -22.29 -6.56 28.58
N ASP A 95 -21.07 -6.81 29.08
CA ASP A 95 -20.66 -6.45 30.47
C ASP A 95 -19.30 -5.72 30.62
N GLN A 96 -18.67 -5.22 29.54
CA GLN A 96 -17.30 -4.67 29.60
C GLN A 96 -17.21 -3.15 29.39
N THR A 97 -17.79 -2.38 30.32
CA THR A 97 -17.76 -0.90 30.28
C THR A 97 -16.34 -0.33 30.27
N GLU A 98 -15.44 -0.87 31.10
CA GLU A 98 -14.04 -0.41 31.16
C GLU A 98 -13.30 -0.63 29.84
N LEU A 99 -13.48 -1.80 29.21
CA LEU A 99 -12.86 -2.09 27.92
C LEU A 99 -13.35 -1.13 26.83
N LYS A 100 -14.66 -0.82 26.80
CA LYS A 100 -15.23 0.17 25.89
C LYS A 100 -14.59 1.54 26.10
N GLN A 101 -14.43 1.97 27.35
CA GLN A 101 -13.79 3.24 27.68
C GLN A 101 -12.32 3.27 27.24
N ARG A 102 -11.57 2.18 27.42
CA ARG A 102 -10.18 2.07 26.97
C ARG A 102 -10.04 2.11 25.44
N ARG A 103 -10.90 1.39 24.71
CA ARG A 103 -10.96 1.44 23.24
C ARG A 103 -11.26 2.85 22.73
N PHE A 104 -12.25 3.52 23.32
CA PHE A 104 -12.59 4.89 22.97
C PHE A 104 -11.44 5.87 23.27
N SER A 105 -10.80 5.71 24.43
CA SER A 105 -9.64 6.54 24.80
C SER A 105 -8.46 6.35 23.84
N ALA A 106 -8.16 5.11 23.46
CA ALA A 106 -7.15 4.80 22.45
C ALA A 106 -7.52 5.42 21.09
N LEU A 107 -8.79 5.34 20.68
CA LEU A 107 -9.28 5.95 19.45
C LEU A 107 -9.08 7.47 19.46
N VAL A 108 -9.45 8.16 20.53
CA VAL A 108 -9.19 9.61 20.69
C VAL A 108 -7.69 9.91 20.65
N ASN A 109 -6.87 9.08 21.30
CA ASN A 109 -5.41 9.25 21.30
C ASN A 109 -4.80 9.12 19.91
N THR A 110 -5.33 8.24 19.05
CA THR A 110 -4.86 8.15 17.65
C THR A 110 -5.07 9.46 16.89
N GLY A 111 -6.19 10.15 17.11
CA GLY A 111 -6.44 11.46 16.50
C GLY A 111 -5.39 12.49 16.89
N LYS A 112 -5.07 12.57 18.19
CA LYS A 112 -4.01 13.46 18.70
C LYS A 112 -2.63 13.10 18.18
N ASP A 113 -2.35 11.80 18.02
CA ASP A 113 -1.06 11.34 17.49
C ASP A 113 -0.93 11.72 16.00
N LEU A 114 -2.00 11.61 15.19
CA LEU A 114 -2.02 12.08 13.80
C LEU A 114 -1.77 13.61 13.71
N GLU A 115 -2.52 14.42 14.47
CA GLU A 115 -2.35 15.88 14.51
C GLU A 115 -0.92 16.29 14.88
N GLN A 116 -0.30 15.58 15.83
CA GLN A 116 1.06 15.85 16.24
C GLN A 116 2.07 15.54 15.12
N ILE A 117 1.93 14.38 14.45
CA ILE A 117 2.80 14.01 13.33
C ILE A 117 2.67 15.03 12.19
N GLU A 118 1.45 15.45 11.86
CA GLU A 118 1.20 16.48 10.85
C GLU A 118 1.92 17.79 11.20
N LYS A 119 1.77 18.27 12.44
CA LYS A 119 2.42 19.50 12.91
C LYS A 119 3.94 19.44 12.81
N GLU A 120 4.54 18.29 13.10
CA GLU A 120 5.98 18.12 12.95
C GLU A 120 6.42 18.17 11.48
N LEU A 121 5.65 17.55 10.59
CA LEU A 121 5.92 17.51 9.16
C LEU A 121 5.70 18.87 8.46
N GLN A 122 4.84 19.74 8.98
CA GLN A 122 4.58 21.08 8.41
C GLN A 122 5.85 21.94 8.27
N SER A 123 6.87 21.69 9.10
CA SER A 123 8.14 22.42 9.05
C SER A 123 9.08 21.94 7.94
N SER A 124 8.87 20.73 7.42
CA SER A 124 9.72 20.16 6.37
C SER A 124 9.35 20.67 4.98
N SER A 125 10.35 20.64 4.09
CA SER A 125 10.19 20.97 2.68
C SER A 125 10.68 19.87 1.75
N SER A 126 10.94 18.66 2.28
CA SER A 126 11.31 17.50 1.49
C SER A 126 10.20 17.14 0.49
N ALA A 127 10.55 16.58 -0.66
CA ALA A 127 9.59 16.22 -1.70
C ALA A 127 8.51 15.25 -1.17
N GLU A 128 8.94 14.23 -0.41
CA GLU A 128 8.08 13.24 0.23
C GLU A 128 7.09 13.89 1.21
N THR A 129 7.56 14.80 2.07
CA THR A 129 6.67 15.51 3.00
C THR A 129 5.71 16.46 2.30
N LEU A 130 6.18 17.19 1.29
CA LEU A 130 5.30 18.07 0.51
C LEU A 130 4.19 17.28 -0.18
N TYR A 131 4.53 16.11 -0.75
CA TYR A 131 3.54 15.21 -1.34
C TYR A 131 2.59 14.63 -0.28
N PHE A 132 3.10 14.19 0.87
CA PHE A 132 2.28 13.71 1.97
C PHE A 132 1.27 14.77 2.46
N LEU A 133 1.74 15.98 2.79
CA LEU A 133 0.90 17.08 3.28
C LEU A 133 -0.17 17.45 2.24
N TRP A 134 0.18 17.44 0.96
CA TRP A 134 -0.79 17.69 -0.09
C TRP A 134 -1.81 16.54 -0.23
N SER A 135 -1.35 15.29 -0.37
CA SER A 135 -2.20 14.16 -0.74
C SER A 135 -3.05 13.62 0.41
N GLN A 136 -2.52 13.64 1.65
CA GLN A 136 -3.21 13.10 2.83
C GLN A 136 -3.96 14.19 3.60
N ILE A 137 -3.38 15.40 3.70
CA ILE A 137 -3.92 16.48 4.55
C ILE A 137 -4.64 17.55 3.71
N GLY A 138 -4.44 17.58 2.40
CA GLY A 138 -5.05 18.57 1.51
C GLY A 138 -4.35 19.94 1.53
N ASP A 139 -3.10 20.01 1.98
CA ASP A 139 -2.34 21.26 2.05
C ASP A 139 -1.99 21.78 0.64
N LYS A 140 -2.74 22.80 0.20
CA LYS A 140 -2.54 23.50 -1.09
C LYS A 140 -1.21 24.28 -1.15
N SER A 141 -0.67 24.69 -0.01
CA SER A 141 0.65 25.33 0.05
C SER A 141 1.74 24.30 -0.24
N ALA A 142 1.65 23.12 0.39
CA ALA A 142 2.55 22.01 0.12
C ALA A 142 2.47 21.56 -1.35
N GLN A 143 1.25 21.48 -1.91
CA GLN A 143 1.04 21.20 -3.33
C GLN A 143 1.81 22.18 -4.24
N ARG A 144 1.65 23.49 -4.02
CA ARG A 144 2.35 24.50 -4.83
C ARG A 144 3.86 24.38 -4.72
N LYS A 145 4.39 24.17 -3.51
CA LYS A 145 5.82 23.98 -3.27
C LYS A 145 6.34 22.70 -3.94
N PHE A 146 5.56 21.62 -3.93
CA PHE A 146 5.88 20.36 -4.60
C PHE A 146 6.00 20.57 -6.11
N LEU A 147 4.98 21.19 -6.73
CA LEU A 147 4.95 21.43 -8.17
C LEU A 147 6.05 22.40 -8.66
N GLN A 148 6.47 23.36 -7.83
CA GLN A 148 7.62 24.23 -8.13
C GLN A 148 8.96 23.48 -8.20
N ARG A 149 9.01 22.22 -7.76
CA ARG A 149 10.19 21.35 -7.82
C ARG A 149 10.17 20.41 -9.03
N GLU A 150 9.15 20.50 -9.89
CA GLU A 150 9.11 19.71 -11.12
C GLU A 150 10.36 19.92 -11.99
N GLY A 151 10.91 18.82 -12.50
CA GLY A 151 12.17 18.81 -13.26
C GLY A 151 13.44 18.80 -12.40
N LYS A 152 13.34 18.88 -11.06
CA LYS A 152 14.49 18.75 -10.17
C LYS A 152 14.80 17.27 -9.85
N PRO A 153 16.07 16.92 -9.58
CA PRO A 153 16.47 15.54 -9.28
C PRO A 153 15.73 14.91 -8.09
N GLU A 154 15.34 15.73 -7.11
CA GLU A 154 14.58 15.28 -5.94
C GLU A 154 13.17 14.74 -6.28
N LEU A 155 12.65 15.03 -7.47
CA LEU A 155 11.39 14.45 -7.97
C LEU A 155 11.61 13.30 -8.97
N ASP A 156 12.85 12.95 -9.31
CA ASP A 156 13.16 11.84 -10.23
C ASP A 156 13.30 10.51 -9.47
N THR A 157 12.27 10.18 -8.68
CA THR A 157 12.10 8.85 -8.06
C THR A 157 10.75 8.27 -8.47
N ALA A 158 10.60 6.95 -8.38
CA ALA A 158 9.34 6.29 -8.76
C ALA A 158 8.13 6.90 -8.02
N GLU A 159 8.25 7.11 -6.72
CA GLU A 159 7.20 7.66 -5.87
C GLU A 159 6.87 9.10 -6.23
N MET A 160 7.88 9.93 -6.50
CA MET A 160 7.66 11.36 -6.80
C MET A 160 7.13 11.56 -8.22
N GLN A 161 7.50 10.71 -9.17
CA GLN A 161 6.91 10.69 -10.52
C GLN A 161 5.44 10.27 -10.46
N TYR A 162 5.11 9.29 -9.62
CA TYR A 162 3.72 8.91 -9.38
C TYR A 162 2.94 10.05 -8.73
N ALA A 163 3.53 10.72 -7.74
CA ALA A 163 2.94 11.89 -7.11
C ALA A 163 2.60 13.00 -8.13
N LEU A 164 3.52 13.32 -9.04
CA LEU A 164 3.24 14.24 -10.15
C LEU A 164 2.11 13.73 -11.05
N ALA A 165 2.10 12.43 -11.38
CA ALA A 165 1.05 11.85 -12.21
C ALA A 165 -0.34 12.03 -11.60
N THR A 166 -0.49 11.86 -10.28
CA THR A 166 -1.77 12.08 -9.58
C THR A 166 -2.29 13.51 -9.72
N PHE A 167 -1.41 14.51 -9.86
CA PHE A 167 -1.80 15.89 -10.16
C PHE A 167 -2.32 16.04 -11.59
N TYR A 168 -1.61 15.44 -12.55
CA TYR A 168 -1.83 15.65 -13.97
C TYR A 168 -2.92 14.78 -14.57
N VAL A 169 -3.31 13.66 -13.96
CA VAL A 169 -4.29 12.71 -14.52
C VAL A 169 -5.64 13.36 -14.92
N GLN A 170 -6.04 14.45 -14.27
CA GLN A 170 -7.25 15.21 -14.60
C GLN A 170 -7.00 16.49 -15.42
N ARG A 171 -5.75 16.92 -15.56
CA ARG A 171 -5.36 18.23 -16.13
C ARG A 171 -4.65 18.09 -17.47
N ASP A 172 -3.75 17.13 -17.56
CA ASP A 172 -2.92 16.80 -18.72
C ASP A 172 -2.68 15.28 -18.71
N ARG A 173 -3.52 14.57 -19.45
CA ARG A 173 -3.54 13.10 -19.45
C ARG A 173 -2.34 12.49 -20.15
N GLU A 174 -1.82 13.15 -21.17
CA GLU A 174 -0.63 12.67 -21.89
C GLU A 174 0.61 12.81 -21.00
N LYS A 175 0.75 13.95 -20.33
CA LYS A 175 1.79 14.13 -19.32
C LYS A 175 1.66 13.14 -18.16
N ALA A 176 0.43 12.88 -17.70
CA ALA A 176 0.20 11.86 -16.68
C ALA A 176 0.66 10.47 -17.14
N ILE A 177 0.35 10.04 -18.37
CA ILE A 177 0.84 8.77 -18.92
C ILE A 177 2.38 8.72 -18.93
N TYR A 178 3.04 9.80 -19.37
CA TYR A 178 4.51 9.88 -19.33
C TYR A 178 5.06 9.68 -17.92
N LEU A 179 4.51 10.39 -16.93
CA LEU A 179 4.94 10.30 -15.52
C LEU A 179 4.65 8.92 -14.92
N LEU A 180 3.53 8.29 -15.30
CA LEU A 180 3.18 6.93 -14.88
C LEU A 180 4.14 5.89 -15.49
N HIS A 181 4.54 6.05 -16.74
CA HIS A 181 5.59 5.22 -17.33
C HIS A 181 6.93 5.43 -16.63
N ARG A 182 7.33 6.67 -16.35
CA ARG A 182 8.55 7.00 -15.60
C ARG A 182 8.54 6.41 -14.19
N THR A 183 7.39 6.38 -13.52
CA THR A 183 7.18 5.70 -12.24
C THR A 183 7.57 4.23 -12.32
N LEU A 184 7.08 3.52 -13.34
CA LEU A 184 7.36 2.09 -13.51
C LEU A 184 8.80 1.84 -13.95
N GLU A 185 9.39 2.73 -14.74
CA GLU A 185 10.79 2.66 -15.17
C GLU A 185 11.77 2.82 -14.00
N LEU A 186 11.47 3.73 -13.06
CA LEU A 186 12.29 3.98 -11.87
C LEU A 186 12.03 2.98 -10.73
N SER A 187 10.98 2.16 -10.82
CA SER A 187 10.63 1.21 -9.77
C SER A 187 11.70 0.11 -9.66
N PRO A 188 12.25 -0.14 -8.45
CA PRO A 188 13.20 -1.22 -8.26
C PRO A 188 12.51 -2.58 -8.45
N LYS A 189 13.31 -3.62 -8.70
CA LYS A 189 12.85 -5.01 -8.82
C LYS A 189 11.92 -5.40 -7.65
N GLY A 190 10.76 -5.96 -7.97
CA GLY A 190 9.76 -6.39 -7.00
C GLY A 190 8.91 -5.28 -6.38
N SER A 191 9.23 -4.01 -6.62
CA SER A 191 8.35 -2.88 -6.25
C SER A 191 7.34 -2.64 -7.37
N ILE A 192 6.07 -2.85 -7.09
CA ILE A 192 4.99 -2.71 -8.07
C ILE A 192 4.02 -1.64 -7.60
N ASN A 193 3.97 -0.52 -8.31
CA ASN A 193 2.95 0.50 -8.09
C ASN A 193 1.65 0.11 -8.83
N LEU A 194 0.77 -0.63 -8.14
CA LEU A 194 -0.51 -1.08 -8.70
C LEU A 194 -1.42 0.07 -9.10
N ASP A 195 -1.36 1.19 -8.39
CA ASP A 195 -2.21 2.34 -8.69
C ASP A 195 -1.72 3.08 -9.94
N ALA A 196 -0.41 3.07 -10.23
CA ALA A 196 0.12 3.54 -11.50
C ALA A 196 -0.42 2.70 -12.68
N ILE A 197 -0.43 1.37 -12.55
CA ILE A 197 -0.98 0.45 -13.56
C ILE A 197 -2.47 0.70 -13.80
N LYS A 198 -3.28 0.82 -12.73
CA LYS A 198 -4.70 1.17 -12.84
C LYS A 198 -4.91 2.54 -13.49
N SER A 199 -4.07 3.52 -13.14
CA SER A 199 -4.12 4.86 -13.71
C SER A 199 -3.78 4.84 -15.19
N LEU A 200 -2.81 4.03 -15.61
CA LEU A 200 -2.48 3.84 -17.03
C LEU A 200 -3.65 3.23 -17.81
N ALA A 201 -4.27 2.17 -17.30
CA ALA A 201 -5.44 1.54 -17.94
C ALA A 201 -6.60 2.55 -18.11
N SER A 202 -6.99 3.21 -17.02
CA SER A 202 -8.10 4.16 -17.04
C SER A 202 -7.81 5.42 -17.85
N THR A 203 -6.59 5.96 -17.79
CA THR A 203 -6.21 7.16 -18.55
C THR A 203 -6.19 6.88 -20.05
N ASN A 204 -5.63 5.74 -20.47
CA ASN A 204 -5.67 5.33 -21.89
C ASN A 204 -7.11 5.08 -22.37
N GLN A 205 -7.96 4.49 -21.52
CA GLN A 205 -9.38 4.30 -21.84
C GLN A 205 -10.10 5.65 -22.07
N ILE A 206 -9.85 6.64 -21.20
CA ILE A 206 -10.41 7.99 -21.35
C ILE A 206 -9.91 8.66 -22.63
N LEU A 207 -8.65 8.46 -22.99
CA LEU A 207 -8.06 8.94 -24.24
C LEU A 207 -8.46 8.13 -25.48
N LYS A 208 -9.32 7.11 -25.32
CA LYS A 208 -9.75 6.19 -26.39
C LYS A 208 -8.60 5.42 -27.06
N GLN A 209 -7.48 5.26 -26.36
CA GLN A 209 -6.35 4.43 -26.79
C GLN A 209 -6.63 2.98 -26.40
N LYS A 210 -7.54 2.32 -27.12
CA LYS A 210 -8.14 1.03 -26.75
C LYS A 210 -7.09 -0.07 -26.54
N GLU A 211 -6.11 -0.18 -27.43
CA GLU A 211 -5.05 -1.20 -27.38
C GLU A 211 -4.21 -1.06 -26.11
N LYS A 212 -3.76 0.17 -25.82
CA LYS A 212 -2.98 0.46 -24.61
C LYS A 212 -3.81 0.29 -23.34
N ALA A 213 -5.09 0.68 -23.36
CA ALA A 213 -5.99 0.46 -22.25
C ALA A 213 -6.18 -1.03 -21.94
N TYR A 214 -6.32 -1.86 -22.98
CA TYR A 214 -6.41 -3.31 -22.86
C TYR A 214 -5.12 -3.90 -22.29
N ILE A 215 -3.95 -3.56 -22.86
CA ILE A 215 -2.64 -4.02 -22.37
C ILE A 215 -2.51 -3.73 -20.88
N TRP A 216 -2.76 -2.50 -20.45
CA TRP A 216 -2.64 -2.14 -19.03
C TRP A 216 -3.68 -2.81 -18.13
N ALA A 217 -4.88 -3.11 -18.64
CA ALA A 217 -5.85 -3.92 -17.91
C ALA A 217 -5.34 -5.37 -17.71
N MET A 218 -4.72 -5.97 -18.72
CA MET A 218 -4.15 -7.31 -18.65
C MET A 218 -2.90 -7.38 -17.75
N VAL A 219 -2.03 -6.36 -17.80
CA VAL A 219 -0.94 -6.19 -16.83
C VAL A 219 -1.51 -6.13 -15.40
N GLY A 220 -2.54 -5.32 -15.17
CA GLY A 220 -3.21 -5.22 -13.87
C GLY A 220 -3.81 -6.55 -13.40
N LYS A 221 -4.47 -7.29 -14.29
CA LYS A 221 -5.05 -8.62 -14.01
C LYS A 221 -3.99 -9.57 -13.44
N THR A 222 -2.78 -9.58 -14.01
CA THR A 222 -1.68 -10.44 -13.52
C THR A 222 -1.22 -10.08 -12.11
N PHE A 223 -1.42 -8.83 -11.68
CA PHE A 223 -1.17 -8.39 -10.31
C PHE A 223 -2.44 -8.39 -9.43
N ASN A 224 -3.44 -9.20 -9.78
CA ASN A 224 -4.70 -9.37 -9.05
C ASN A 224 -5.56 -8.10 -8.97
N VAL A 225 -5.39 -7.15 -9.89
CA VAL A 225 -6.38 -6.07 -10.06
C VAL A 225 -7.65 -6.67 -10.66
N PRO A 226 -8.83 -6.49 -10.04
CA PRO A 226 -10.08 -6.96 -10.62
C PRO A 226 -10.32 -6.31 -11.99
N VAL A 227 -10.61 -7.14 -13.00
CA VAL A 227 -10.99 -6.72 -14.34
C VAL A 227 -12.30 -7.39 -14.73
N ALA A 228 -12.94 -6.88 -15.79
CA ALA A 228 -14.13 -7.50 -16.37
C ALA A 228 -13.84 -8.93 -16.86
N SER A 229 -14.89 -9.73 -17.01
CA SER A 229 -14.76 -11.08 -17.58
C SER A 229 -14.25 -11.05 -19.02
N GLU A 230 -13.71 -12.16 -19.51
CA GLU A 230 -13.19 -12.25 -20.88
C GLU A 230 -14.24 -11.88 -21.93
N THR A 231 -15.48 -12.35 -21.77
CA THR A 231 -16.60 -12.01 -22.65
C THR A 231 -16.90 -10.51 -22.65
N GLU A 232 -16.89 -9.87 -21.48
CA GLU A 232 -17.12 -8.43 -21.36
C GLU A 232 -15.97 -7.63 -21.96
N LEU A 233 -14.72 -8.06 -21.78
CA LEU A 233 -13.54 -7.44 -22.40
C LEU A 233 -13.61 -7.56 -23.93
N LYS A 234 -13.96 -8.73 -24.46
CA LYS A 234 -14.16 -8.94 -25.90
C LYS A 234 -15.21 -7.97 -26.46
N LEU A 235 -16.34 -7.82 -25.78
CA LEU A 235 -17.40 -6.89 -26.17
C LEU A 235 -16.96 -5.41 -26.06
N LEU A 236 -16.27 -5.04 -24.98
CA LEU A 236 -15.86 -3.66 -24.70
C LEU A 236 -14.83 -3.15 -25.70
N TYR A 237 -13.83 -3.98 -26.02
CA TYR A 237 -12.71 -3.59 -26.88
C TYR A 237 -13.02 -3.83 -28.35
N GLY A 238 -13.65 -4.97 -28.68
CA GLY A 238 -14.12 -5.30 -30.03
C GLY A 238 -13.01 -5.60 -31.03
N PHE A 239 -11.88 -6.14 -30.56
CA PHE A 239 -10.81 -6.64 -31.42
C PHE A 239 -11.12 -8.05 -31.93
N ASP A 240 -10.47 -8.47 -33.01
CA ASP A 240 -10.44 -9.89 -33.39
C ASP A 240 -9.53 -10.70 -32.45
N GLN A 241 -9.58 -12.02 -32.57
CA GLN A 241 -8.83 -12.91 -31.69
C GLN A 241 -7.32 -12.78 -31.88
N GLU A 242 -6.84 -12.60 -33.12
CA GLU A 242 -5.41 -12.44 -33.41
C GLU A 242 -4.84 -11.18 -32.75
N LYS A 243 -5.59 -10.08 -32.79
CA LYS A 243 -5.21 -8.84 -32.11
C LYS A 243 -5.29 -8.97 -30.59
N PHE A 244 -6.26 -9.70 -30.04
CA PHE A 244 -6.25 -10.00 -28.60
C PHE A 244 -4.99 -10.76 -28.18
N ASP A 245 -4.67 -11.84 -28.89
CA ASP A 245 -3.49 -12.68 -28.61
C ASP A 245 -2.20 -11.84 -28.69
N ALA A 246 -2.07 -10.99 -29.71
CA ALA A 246 -0.91 -10.10 -29.87
C ALA A 246 -0.79 -9.06 -28.74
N LEU A 247 -1.91 -8.52 -28.24
CA LEU A 247 -1.90 -7.57 -27.13
C LEU A 247 -1.61 -8.26 -25.79
N ASP A 248 -2.07 -9.50 -25.60
CA ASP A 248 -1.75 -10.31 -24.43
C ASP A 248 -0.24 -10.63 -24.37
N ASP A 249 0.38 -11.00 -25.50
CA ASP A 249 1.83 -11.19 -25.60
C ASP A 249 2.63 -9.94 -25.19
N ILE A 250 2.13 -8.75 -25.53
CA ILE A 250 2.74 -7.47 -25.12
C ILE A 250 2.56 -7.26 -23.61
N ALA A 251 1.37 -7.53 -23.08
CA ALA A 251 1.09 -7.39 -21.65
C ALA A 251 1.98 -8.33 -20.82
N GLU A 252 2.20 -9.57 -21.26
CA GLU A 252 3.09 -10.53 -20.59
C GLU A 252 4.55 -10.02 -20.55
N LYS A 253 5.07 -9.52 -21.67
CA LYS A 253 6.41 -8.90 -21.72
C LYS A 253 6.55 -7.72 -20.76
N ILE A 254 5.53 -6.88 -20.67
CA ILE A 254 5.49 -5.74 -19.76
C ILE A 254 5.48 -6.22 -18.29
N VAL A 255 4.67 -7.23 -17.97
CA VAL A 255 4.63 -7.82 -16.62
C VAL A 255 6.01 -8.31 -16.20
N ASP A 256 6.70 -9.05 -17.07
CA ASP A 256 8.03 -9.58 -16.77
C ASP A 256 9.06 -8.46 -16.60
N ALA A 257 9.00 -7.44 -17.44
CA ALA A 257 9.87 -6.26 -17.31
C ALA A 257 9.61 -5.51 -16.00
N ILE A 258 8.35 -5.31 -15.60
CA ILE A 258 7.98 -4.66 -14.32
C ILE A 258 8.47 -5.50 -13.14
N LYS A 259 8.19 -6.81 -13.13
CA LYS A 259 8.64 -7.72 -12.04
C LYS A 259 10.15 -7.70 -11.85
N ASN A 260 10.90 -7.55 -12.95
CA ASN A 260 12.36 -7.52 -12.94
C ASN A 260 12.97 -6.12 -12.73
N GLY A 261 12.17 -5.05 -12.62
CA GLY A 261 12.67 -3.68 -12.51
C GLY A 261 13.38 -3.20 -13.79
N GLN A 262 12.92 -3.68 -14.94
CA GLN A 262 13.50 -3.44 -16.27
C GLN A 262 12.47 -2.86 -17.24
N PHE A 263 11.33 -2.36 -16.72
CA PHE A 263 10.31 -1.76 -17.55
C PHE A 263 10.86 -0.57 -18.33
N LYS A 264 10.52 -0.53 -19.62
CA LYS A 264 10.87 0.52 -20.55
C LYS A 264 9.64 0.88 -21.39
N PRO A 265 9.28 2.17 -21.54
CA PRO A 265 8.07 2.56 -22.27
C PRO A 265 8.05 2.07 -23.72
N GLU A 266 9.22 1.85 -24.31
CA GLU A 266 9.43 1.34 -25.67
C GLU A 266 8.90 -0.08 -25.88
N LEU A 267 8.61 -0.83 -24.80
CA LEU A 267 7.92 -2.11 -24.87
C LEU A 267 6.48 -1.99 -25.38
N ILE A 268 5.90 -0.78 -25.33
CA ILE A 268 4.56 -0.50 -25.82
C ILE A 268 4.67 0.04 -27.25
N PRO A 269 4.09 -0.64 -28.26
CA PRO A 269 4.10 -0.15 -29.62
C PRO A 269 3.51 1.26 -29.75
N LEU A 270 4.14 2.08 -30.60
CA LEU A 270 3.62 3.40 -30.95
C LEU A 270 2.33 3.28 -31.76
N ASP A 271 2.33 2.36 -32.72
CA ASP A 271 1.20 2.01 -33.57
C ASP A 271 0.91 0.51 -33.49
N PHE A 272 -0.37 0.17 -33.46
CA PHE A 272 -0.86 -1.20 -33.54
C PHE A 272 -1.42 -1.35 -34.95
N ALA A 273 -0.57 -1.83 -35.87
CA ALA A 273 -1.01 -2.09 -37.24
C ALA A 273 -2.26 -2.99 -37.24
N ASN A 274 -3.18 -2.72 -38.17
CA ASN A 274 -4.34 -3.56 -38.41
C ASN A 274 -3.95 -4.83 -39.17
#